data_AF-A0A392REP0-F1
#
_entry.id   AF-A0A392REP0-F1
#
_cell.length_a   1.000
_cell.length_b   1.000
_cell.length_c   1.000
_cell.angle_alpha   90.00
_cell.angle_beta   90.00
_cell.angle_gamma   90.00
#
_symmetry.space_group_name_H-M   'P 1'
#
loop_
_entity.id
_entity.type
_entity.pdbx_description
1 polymer ?
#
loop_
_entity_poly.entity_id
_entity_poly.type
_entity_poly.pdbx_seq_one_letter_code
_entity_poly.pdbx_strand_id
1 'polypeptide(L)'
;CEYGYRTRYGTVGKTAPGWVKCNVDVAFVSGSGKTSLGLCFQDSSGQFMAGMTQWQQTVISTLEGEAWALLIAMKEARHRA
;
A
#
# COMPACT_ATOMS: atom_id res chain seq x y z
N CYS A 1 17.22 -20.10 26.47
CA CYS A 1 16.84 -21.22 25.59
C CYS A 1 15.73 -20.70 24.69
N GLU A 2 15.89 -20.37 23.41
CA GLU A 2 16.96 -20.57 22.43
C GLU A 2 17.47 -19.21 21.90
N TYR A 3 18.78 -19.05 21.84
CA TYR A 3 19.42 -18.01 21.03
C TYR A 3 19.40 -18.49 19.57
N GLY A 4 18.30 -18.20 18.86
CA GLY A 4 18.12 -18.60 17.46
C GLY A 4 18.38 -17.43 16.50
N TYR A 5 19.47 -17.48 15.76
CA TYR A 5 19.80 -16.55 14.68
C TYR A 5 18.75 -16.64 13.55
N ARG A 6 17.71 -15.81 13.57
CA ARG A 6 16.81 -15.65 12.42
C ARG A 6 17.51 -14.82 11.36
N THR A 7 18.12 -15.50 10.40
CA THR A 7 18.83 -14.89 9.27
C THR A 7 17.94 -13.98 8.43
N ARG A 8 18.60 -12.96 7.89
CA ARG A 8 18.17 -11.81 7.08
C ARG A 8 17.48 -12.12 5.73
N TYR A 9 16.67 -13.17 5.62
CA TYR A 9 15.86 -13.46 4.42
C TYR A 9 14.45 -13.87 4.82
N GLY A 10 13.66 -12.93 5.33
CA GLY A 10 12.22 -13.04 5.14
C GLY A 10 11.96 -13.02 3.63
N THR A 11 11.13 -13.93 3.12
CA THR A 11 10.62 -13.83 1.75
C THR A 11 10.18 -12.37 1.52
N VAL A 12 10.74 -11.70 0.51
CA VAL A 12 10.42 -10.30 0.20
C VAL A 12 8.89 -10.17 0.15
N GLY A 13 8.32 -9.51 1.15
CA GLY A 13 6.87 -9.28 1.24
C GLY A 13 6.10 -9.99 2.36
N LYS A 14 6.68 -10.93 3.12
CA LYS A 14 5.98 -11.52 4.30
C LYS A 14 6.14 -10.66 5.54
N THR A 15 5.01 -10.23 6.13
CA THR A 15 4.95 -9.53 7.42
C THR A 15 4.88 -10.53 8.58
N ALA A 16 5.08 -10.05 9.82
CA ALA A 16 4.90 -10.89 11.00
C ALA A 16 3.41 -11.28 11.17
N PRO A 17 3.09 -12.42 11.81
CA PRO A 17 1.72 -12.81 12.11
C PRO A 17 0.97 -11.68 12.83
N GLY A 18 -0.28 -11.44 12.45
CA GLY A 18 -1.12 -10.36 12.97
C GLY A 18 -0.90 -8.99 12.31
N TRP A 19 0.06 -8.86 11.39
CA TRP A 19 0.26 -7.63 10.62
C TRP A 19 -0.38 -7.69 9.24
N VAL A 20 -0.98 -6.59 8.82
CA VAL A 20 -1.47 -6.36 7.46
C VAL A 20 -0.46 -5.51 6.69
N LYS A 21 -0.15 -5.89 5.45
CA LYS A 21 0.64 -5.09 4.52
C LYS A 21 -0.29 -4.31 3.60
N CYS A 22 -0.04 -3.01 3.40
CA CYS A 22 -0.70 -2.22 2.37
C CYS A 22 0.33 -1.82 1.31
N ASN A 23 0.13 -2.26 0.06
CA ASN A 23 0.85 -1.71 -1.09
C ASN A 23 0.03 -0.52 -1.61
N VAL A 24 0.71 0.57 -1.93
CA VAL A 24 0.12 1.76 -2.57
C VAL A 24 0.88 2.07 -3.84
N ASP A 25 0.20 2.64 -4.83
CA ASP A 25 0.80 3.14 -6.06
C ASP A 25 0.00 4.32 -6.60
N VAL A 26 0.67 5.22 -7.32
CA VAL A 26 0.06 6.37 -7.97
C VAL A 26 0.47 6.44 -9.44
N ALA A 27 -0.51 6.68 -10.31
CA ALA A 27 -0.33 6.80 -11.74
C ALA A 27 -0.81 8.17 -12.25
N PHE A 28 -0.05 8.73 -13.19
CA PHE A 28 -0.30 10.04 -13.79
C PHE A 28 -0.59 9.87 -15.28
N VAL A 29 -1.79 10.26 -15.71
CA VAL A 29 -2.23 10.16 -17.10
C VAL A 29 -2.29 11.57 -17.70
N SER A 30 -1.13 12.08 -18.11
CA SER A 30 -0.95 13.44 -18.64
C SER A 30 -1.91 13.78 -19.79
N GLY A 31 -2.10 12.84 -20.73
CA GLY A 31 -3.00 13.04 -21.88
C GLY A 31 -4.47 13.27 -21.50
N SER A 32 -4.90 12.88 -20.29
CA SER A 32 -6.26 13.11 -19.81
C SER A 32 -6.33 14.01 -18.57
N GLY A 33 -5.19 14.57 -18.14
CA GLY A 33 -5.10 15.44 -16.98
C GLY A 33 -5.43 14.76 -15.64
N LYS A 34 -5.25 13.44 -15.52
CA LYS A 34 -5.68 12.68 -14.34
C LYS A 34 -4.52 12.19 -13.48
N THR A 35 -4.74 12.18 -12.18
CA THR A 35 -3.96 11.38 -11.23
C THR A 35 -4.87 10.31 -10.65
N SER A 36 -4.41 9.07 -10.63
CA SER A 36 -5.11 7.93 -10.03
C SER A 36 -4.22 7.24 -9.01
N LEU A 37 -4.80 6.72 -7.94
CA LEU A 37 -4.13 5.87 -6.96
C LEU A 37 -4.77 4.49 -6.94
N GLY A 38 -3.98 3.52 -6.51
CA GLY A 38 -4.42 2.17 -6.17
C GLY A 38 -3.82 1.73 -4.84
N LEU A 39 -4.57 0.94 -4.08
CA LEU A 39 -4.05 0.28 -2.89
C LEU A 39 -4.54 -1.15 -2.73
N CYS A 40 -3.76 -1.95 -2.01
CA CYS A 40 -4.01 -3.36 -1.78
C CYS A 40 -3.54 -3.79 -0.38
N PHE A 41 -4.48 -4.25 0.44
CA PHE A 41 -4.24 -4.88 1.72
C PHE A 41 -4.01 -6.38 1.56
N GLN A 42 -2.98 -6.89 2.23
CA GLN A 42 -2.59 -8.30 2.23
C GLN A 42 -2.37 -8.76 3.68
N ASP A 43 -2.80 -9.98 3.98
CA ASP A 43 -2.51 -10.57 5.29
C ASP A 43 -1.03 -11.02 5.39
N SER A 44 -0.62 -11.48 6.56
CA SER A 44 0.76 -11.96 6.80
C SER A 44 1.16 -13.21 5.99
N SER A 45 0.20 -13.92 5.40
CA SER A 45 0.45 -15.02 4.47
C SER A 45 0.60 -14.56 3.02
N GLY A 46 0.37 -13.26 2.76
CA GLY A 46 0.41 -12.64 1.44
C GLY A 46 -0.91 -12.77 0.68
N GLN A 47 -2.00 -13.17 1.33
CA GLN A 47 -3.30 -13.25 0.67
C GLN A 47 -3.94 -11.88 0.57
N PHE A 48 -4.58 -11.62 -0.57
CA PHE A 48 -5.36 -10.40 -0.79
C PHE A 48 -6.53 -10.33 0.19
N MET A 49 -6.66 -9.19 0.87
CA MET A 49 -7.78 -8.91 1.77
C MET A 49 -8.76 -7.93 1.17
N ALA A 50 -8.26 -6.80 0.66
CA ALA A 50 -9.06 -5.71 0.13
C ALA A 50 -8.21 -4.80 -0.76
N GLY A 51 -8.86 -4.06 -1.65
CA GLY A 51 -8.21 -3.08 -2.51
C GLY A 51 -9.15 -1.95 -2.87
N MET A 52 -8.58 -0.84 -3.33
CA MET A 52 -9.33 0.34 -3.76
C MET A 52 -8.56 1.07 -4.86
N THR A 53 -9.32 1.73 -5.73
CA THR A 53 -8.80 2.68 -6.73
C THR A 53 -9.55 4.00 -6.62
N GLN A 54 -8.85 5.12 -6.76
CA GLN A 54 -9.45 6.46 -6.80
C GLN A 54 -8.73 7.32 -7.83
N TRP A 55 -9.40 8.33 -8.38
CA TRP A 55 -8.77 9.29 -9.28
C TRP A 55 -9.32 10.70 -9.06
N GLN A 56 -8.54 11.69 -9.51
CA GLN A 56 -8.93 13.10 -9.54
C GLN A 56 -8.56 13.73 -10.88
N GLN A 57 -9.33 14.74 -11.30
CA GLN A 57 -9.17 15.43 -12.59
C GLN A 57 -8.09 16.52 -12.54
N THR A 58 -6.96 16.22 -11.92
CA THR A 58 -5.79 17.09 -11.82
C THR A 58 -4.53 16.23 -11.86
N VAL A 59 -3.54 16.62 -12.65
CA VAL A 59 -2.18 16.06 -12.56
C VAL A 59 -1.45 16.77 -11.43
N ILE A 60 -0.98 16.01 -10.45
CA ILE A 60 -0.16 16.51 -9.35
C ILE A 60 1.28 16.01 -9.48
N SER A 61 2.19 16.53 -8.68
CA SER A 61 3.57 16.03 -8.66
C SER A 61 3.64 14.61 -8.12
N THR A 62 4.71 13.88 -8.44
CA THR A 62 4.95 12.54 -7.88
C THR A 62 4.94 12.54 -6.36
N LEU A 63 5.60 13.50 -5.72
CA LEU A 63 5.65 13.58 -4.26
C LEU A 63 4.27 13.79 -3.64
N GLU A 64 3.47 14.70 -4.20
CA GLU A 64 2.09 14.93 -3.74
C GLU A 64 1.22 13.68 -3.96
N GLY A 65 1.39 12.99 -5.09
CA GLY A 65 0.66 11.77 -5.41
C GLY A 65 0.95 10.62 -4.46
N GLU A 66 2.23 10.39 -4.16
CA GLU A 66 2.65 9.36 -3.19
C GLU A 66 2.16 9.67 -1.77
N ALA A 67 2.28 10.94 -1.35
CA ALA A 67 1.76 11.37 -0.06
C ALA A 67 0.24 11.22 0.03
N TRP A 68 -0.48 11.53 -1.04
CA TRP A 68 -1.93 11.35 -1.14
C TRP A 68 -2.32 9.87 -1.08
N ALA A 69 -1.65 8.99 -1.85
CA ALA A 69 -1.88 7.55 -1.83
C ALA A 69 -1.67 6.95 -0.42
N LEU A 70 -0.60 7.35 0.26
CA LEU A 70 -0.33 6.93 1.64
C LEU A 70 -1.39 7.42 2.63
N LEU A 71 -1.80 8.68 2.55
CA LEU A 71 -2.85 9.24 3.42
C LEU A 71 -4.18 8.49 3.25
N ILE A 72 -4.55 8.19 2.01
CA ILE A 72 -5.77 7.43 1.70
C ILE A 72 -5.66 6.00 2.24
N ALA A 73 -4.51 5.34 2.09
CA ALA A 73 -4.29 4.01 2.66
C ALA A 73 -4.41 3.98 4.19
N MET A 74 -3.89 4.99 4.89
CA MET A 74 -4.03 5.08 6.35
C MET A 74 -5.50 5.29 6.78
N LYS A 75 -6.26 6.09 6.02
CA LYS A 75 -7.70 6.29 6.27
C LYS A 75 -8.48 5.00 6.05
N GLU A 76 -8.21 4.29 4.97
CA GLU A 76 -8.85 3.00 4.68
C GLU A 76 -8.48 1.93 5.71
N ALA A 77 -7.22 1.87 6.14
CA ALA A 77 -6.77 0.94 7.18
C ALA A 77 -7.52 1.20 8.50
N ARG A 78 -7.68 2.47 8.89
CA ARG A 78 -8.44 2.86 10.08
C ARG A 78 -9.92 2.48 10.00
N HIS A 79 -10.55 2.61 8.83
CA HIS A 79 -11.96 2.25 8.65
C HIS A 79 -12.21 0.73 8.65
N ARG A 80 -11.16 -0.08 8.50
CA ARG A 80 -11.23 -1.55 8.39
C ARG A 80 -10.68 -2.29 9.61
N ALA A 81 -10.13 -1.56 10.59
CA ALA A 81 -9.71 -2.07 11.89
C ALA A 81 -10.92 -2.24 12.81
#